data_AF-A0A7J8AIQ8-F1
#
_entry.id   AF-A0A7J8AIQ8-F1
#
_cell.length_a   1.000
_cell.length_b   1.000
_cell.length_c   1.000
_cell.angle_alpha   90.00
_cell.angle_beta   90.00
_cell.angle_gamma   90.00
#
_symmetry.space_group_name_H-M   'P 1'
#
loop_
_entity.id
_entity.type
_entity.pdbx_description
1 polymer ?
#
loop_
_entity_poly.entity_id
_entity_poly.type
_entity_poly.pdbx_seq_one_letter_code
_entity_poly.pdbx_strand_id
1 'polypeptide(L)'
;MISMVSVIHIPDKTYKLSCRILCQYLLPTQGQFHDLKQLYMSANNNATPPSNSSPDGESTDRSLLEKAGLSESDVEPPEESSKDCVVCQNGTVNWVLLPCRHTCLCDGCVRYFQRCPMCRQFVQESFALRSQKEQDKDKLKTL
;
A
#
# COMPACT_ATOMS: atom_id res chain seq x y z
N MET A 1 -7.75 -28.26 -6.35
CA MET A 1 -8.36 -27.29 -7.29
C MET A 1 -8.25 -25.91 -6.68
N ILE A 2 -7.71 -24.94 -7.42
CA ILE A 2 -7.65 -23.54 -6.99
C ILE A 2 -8.80 -22.82 -7.67
N SER A 3 -9.61 -22.09 -6.91
CA SER A 3 -10.70 -21.28 -7.44
C SER A 3 -10.36 -19.81 -7.35
N MET A 4 -10.84 -19.01 -8.31
CA MET A 4 -10.67 -17.56 -8.33
C MET A 4 -12.02 -16.88 -8.15
N VAL A 5 -12.12 -16.02 -7.14
CA VAL A 5 -13.34 -15.25 -6.83
C VAL A 5 -13.06 -13.78 -7.07
N SER A 6 -13.85 -13.13 -7.94
CA SER A 6 -13.74 -11.70 -8.22
C SER A 6 -14.98 -10.96 -7.73
N VAL A 7 -14.80 -9.86 -7.00
CA VAL A 7 -15.90 -8.97 -6.60
C VAL A 7 -15.92 -7.79 -7.55
N ILE A 8 -17.06 -7.57 -8.21
CA ILE A 8 -17.22 -6.56 -9.25
C ILE A 8 -18.26 -5.54 -8.79
N HIS A 9 -17.88 -4.26 -8.81
CA HIS A 9 -18.82 -3.16 -8.68
C HIS A 9 -19.69 -3.07 -9.93
N ILE A 10 -21.01 -3.12 -9.75
CA ILE A 10 -21.98 -2.84 -10.81
C ILE A 10 -22.58 -1.46 -10.53
N PRO A 11 -22.56 -0.52 -11.50
CA PRO A 11 -23.13 0.81 -11.29
C PRO A 11 -24.61 0.73 -10.90
N ASP A 12 -24.99 1.50 -9.88
CA ASP A 12 -26.38 1.64 -9.45
C ASP A 12 -26.79 3.11 -9.26
N LYS A 13 -28.01 3.34 -8.78
CA LYS A 13 -28.54 4.71 -8.58
C LYS A 13 -27.78 5.48 -7.47
N THR A 14 -27.15 4.76 -6.56
CA THR A 14 -26.42 5.28 -5.39
C THR A 14 -24.94 5.46 -5.71
N TYR A 15 -24.36 4.58 -6.52
CA TYR A 15 -22.95 4.51 -6.89
C TYR A 15 -22.80 4.41 -8.42
N LYS A 16 -22.64 5.56 -9.07
CA LYS A 16 -22.51 5.70 -10.54
C LYS A 16 -21.11 5.35 -11.08
N LEU A 17 -20.25 4.78 -10.26
CA LEU A 17 -18.89 4.43 -10.66
C LEU A 17 -18.94 3.39 -11.79
N SER A 18 -18.03 3.49 -12.76
CA SER A 18 -17.94 2.51 -13.84
C SER A 18 -17.76 1.08 -13.30
N CYS A 19 -18.25 0.09 -14.05
CA CYS A 19 -18.12 -1.32 -13.69
C CYS A 19 -16.63 -1.67 -13.50
N ARG A 20 -16.24 -2.22 -12.35
CA ARG A 20 -14.83 -2.52 -12.05
C ARG A 20 -14.66 -3.60 -10.99
N ILE A 21 -13.56 -4.34 -11.09
CA ILE A 21 -13.14 -5.31 -10.08
C ILE A 21 -12.62 -4.57 -8.85
N LEU A 22 -13.16 -4.90 -7.68
CA LEU A 22 -12.82 -4.34 -6.38
C LEU A 22 -11.71 -5.15 -5.69
N CYS A 23 -11.86 -6.47 -5.68
CA CYS A 23 -10.91 -7.43 -5.13
C CYS A 23 -10.98 -8.78 -5.84
N GLN A 24 -9.89 -9.55 -5.74
CA GLN A 24 -9.77 -10.90 -6.28
C GLN A 24 -9.16 -11.81 -5.23
N TYR A 25 -9.75 -12.98 -5.03
CA TYR A 25 -9.29 -13.97 -4.06
C TYR A 25 -8.93 -15.26 -4.78
N LEU A 26 -7.83 -15.87 -4.35
CA LEU A 26 -7.54 -17.27 -4.65
C LEU A 26 -7.96 -18.12 -3.47
N LEU A 27 -8.70 -19.17 -3.76
CA LEU A 27 -9.14 -20.18 -2.79
C LEU A 27 -8.44 -21.50 -3.14
N PRO A 28 -7.34 -21.85 -2.46
CA PRO A 28 -6.77 -23.18 -2.45
C PRO A 28 -7.67 -24.14 -1.66
N THR A 29 -7.49 -25.44 -1.87
CA THR A 29 -8.25 -26.52 -1.20
C THR A 29 -8.12 -26.57 0.32
N GLN A 30 -7.17 -25.82 0.89
CA GLN A 30 -6.89 -25.77 2.33
C GLN A 30 -7.71 -24.68 3.06
N GLY A 31 -8.62 -23.99 2.37
CA GLY A 31 -9.55 -23.03 2.98
C GLY A 31 -8.93 -21.70 3.40
N GLN A 32 -7.66 -21.46 3.12
CA GLN A 32 -7.03 -20.16 3.32
C GLN A 32 -7.31 -19.25 2.13
N PHE A 33 -7.98 -18.13 2.37
CA PHE A 33 -8.19 -17.11 1.35
C PHE A 33 -6.93 -16.28 1.22
N HIS A 34 -6.34 -16.25 0.02
CA HIS A 34 -5.28 -15.31 -0.29
C HIS A 34 -5.86 -14.17 -1.12
N ASP A 35 -5.81 -12.95 -0.59
CA ASP A 35 -6.10 -11.74 -1.36
C ASP A 35 -5.04 -11.62 -2.45
N LEU A 36 -5.49 -11.63 -3.70
CA LEU A 36 -4.60 -11.43 -4.84
C LEU A 36 -4.24 -9.94 -4.83
N LYS A 37 -3.09 -9.63 -4.20
CA LYS A 37 -2.59 -8.27 -3.92
C LYS A 37 -3.06 -7.31 -5.01
N GLN A 38 -4.01 -6.49 -4.59
CA GLN A 38 -4.60 -5.39 -5.33
C GLN A 38 -3.55 -4.77 -6.28
N LEU A 39 -3.88 -4.68 -7.58
CA LEU A 39 -3.09 -4.04 -8.65
C LEU A 39 -2.78 -2.53 -8.41
N TYR A 40 -2.95 -2.05 -7.18
CA TYR A 40 -2.57 -0.74 -6.70
C TYR A 40 -1.11 -0.85 -6.27
N MET A 41 -0.21 -0.59 -7.22
CA MET A 41 1.19 -0.33 -6.90
C MET A 41 1.24 0.92 -6.01
N SER A 42 1.37 0.70 -4.69
CA SER A 42 1.79 1.76 -3.79
C SER A 42 3.21 2.16 -4.18
N ALA A 43 3.53 3.44 -4.04
CA ALA A 43 4.77 4.08 -4.47
C ALA A 43 6.03 3.64 -3.69
N ASN A 44 6.13 2.39 -3.24
CA ASN A 44 7.34 1.91 -2.63
C ASN A 44 7.62 0.45 -3.03
N ASN A 45 8.54 0.32 -3.96
CA ASN A 45 9.44 -0.82 -4.01
C ASN A 45 10.83 -0.23 -4.14
N ASN A 46 11.50 -0.04 -3.01
CA ASN A 46 12.91 -0.38 -2.89
C ASN A 46 13.07 -1.91 -3.04
N ALA A 47 12.57 -2.49 -4.13
CA ALA A 47 12.95 -3.82 -4.56
C ALA A 47 14.11 -3.58 -5.51
N THR A 48 15.31 -3.65 -4.95
CA THR A 48 16.56 -3.77 -5.70
C THR A 48 16.35 -4.80 -6.81
N PRO A 49 16.50 -4.44 -8.11
CA PRO A 49 16.50 -5.46 -9.14
C PRO A 49 17.69 -6.41 -8.89
N PRO A 50 17.55 -7.73 -9.10
CA PRO A 50 18.71 -8.62 -9.06
C PRO A 50 19.56 -8.29 -10.28
N SER A 51 20.54 -7.42 -10.10
CA SER A 51 21.62 -7.21 -11.06
C SER A 51 22.49 -8.46 -11.05
N ASN A 52 22.30 -9.31 -12.06
CA ASN A 52 23.27 -10.31 -12.46
C ASN A 52 24.54 -9.61 -12.94
N SER A 53 25.57 -9.60 -12.12
CA SER A 53 26.95 -9.40 -12.57
C SER A 53 27.82 -10.50 -11.97
N SER A 54 28.32 -11.35 -12.85
CA SER A 54 29.30 -12.41 -12.61
C SER A 54 30.65 -11.85 -12.07
N PRO A 55 31.51 -12.72 -11.52
CA PRO A 55 32.58 -12.34 -10.58
C PRO A 55 33.92 -12.08 -11.28
N ASP A 56 34.74 -11.17 -10.74
CA ASP A 56 36.20 -11.21 -10.88
C ASP A 56 36.90 -10.26 -9.87
N GLY A 57 37.94 -10.76 -9.21
CA GLY A 57 39.10 -9.96 -8.76
C GLY A 57 39.18 -9.39 -7.33
N GLU A 58 39.64 -10.22 -6.40
CA GLU A 58 40.63 -9.98 -5.31
C GLU A 58 40.62 -8.76 -4.33
N SER A 59 40.67 -9.16 -3.04
CA SER A 59 41.50 -8.63 -1.93
C SER A 59 40.99 -7.45 -1.08
N THR A 60 40.52 -7.74 0.14
CA THR A 60 41.28 -7.50 1.39
C THR A 60 40.54 -8.13 2.58
N ASP A 61 41.20 -9.09 3.19
CA ASP A 61 40.88 -9.72 4.47
C ASP A 61 41.07 -8.73 5.64
N ARG A 62 40.09 -8.64 6.57
CA ARG A 62 40.38 -8.40 7.99
C ARG A 62 39.25 -8.85 8.93
N SER A 63 39.47 -10.00 9.57
CA SER A 63 39.00 -10.43 10.91
C SER A 63 37.50 -10.81 11.06
N LEU A 64 37.13 -12.09 10.96
CA LEU A 64 37.12 -13.14 12.00
C LEU A 64 36.20 -12.87 13.23
N LEU A 65 35.02 -13.52 13.19
CA LEU A 65 34.39 -14.42 14.18
C LEU A 65 34.57 -14.03 15.68
N GLU A 66 33.57 -13.92 16.54
CA GLU A 66 32.54 -14.92 16.88
C GLU A 66 31.74 -14.35 18.07
N LYS A 67 30.41 -14.60 18.16
CA LYS A 67 29.78 -15.25 19.34
C LYS A 67 28.26 -15.28 19.24
N ALA A 68 27.75 -16.50 19.31
CA ALA A 68 26.35 -16.88 19.42
C ALA A 68 25.78 -16.61 20.84
N GLY A 69 24.46 -16.41 20.93
CA GLY A 69 23.75 -16.43 22.21
C GLY A 69 22.29 -15.94 22.17
N LEU A 70 21.38 -16.82 21.73
CA LEU A 70 20.01 -17.06 22.23
C LEU A 70 19.01 -15.88 22.43
N SER A 71 17.98 -15.93 21.57
CA SER A 71 16.54 -15.77 21.87
C SER A 71 16.09 -14.59 22.73
N GLU A 72 15.54 -13.57 22.08
CA GLU A 72 14.30 -12.93 22.54
C GLU A 72 13.39 -12.72 21.33
N SER A 73 12.17 -13.23 21.46
CA SER A 73 11.08 -13.11 20.50
C SER A 73 10.73 -11.64 20.28
N ASP A 74 11.21 -11.06 19.19
CA ASP A 74 10.62 -9.82 18.70
C ASP A 74 9.55 -10.18 17.68
N VAL A 75 8.30 -10.13 18.16
CA VAL A 75 7.13 -10.02 17.30
C VAL A 75 7.28 -8.65 16.67
N GLU A 76 7.98 -8.57 15.54
CA GLU A 76 7.99 -7.37 14.72
C GLU A 76 6.51 -7.08 14.39
N PRO A 77 5.92 -5.99 14.90
CA PRO A 77 4.61 -5.57 14.42
C PRO A 77 4.74 -5.40 12.91
N PRO A 78 3.75 -5.80 12.10
CA PRO A 78 3.84 -5.65 10.67
C PRO A 78 4.16 -4.18 10.39
N GLU A 79 5.39 -3.92 9.93
CA GLU A 79 5.89 -2.61 9.56
C GLU A 79 4.78 -1.93 8.77
N GLU A 80 4.02 -1.07 9.44
CA GLU A 80 2.96 -0.27 8.84
C GLU A 80 3.72 0.81 8.10
N SER A 81 4.39 0.40 7.01
CA SER A 81 5.15 1.23 6.10
C SER A 81 4.32 2.47 5.88
N SER A 82 4.73 3.55 6.54
CA SER A 82 3.92 4.74 6.69
C SER A 82 3.65 5.24 5.30
N LYS A 83 2.40 5.12 4.85
CA LYS A 83 2.01 5.58 3.53
C LYS A 83 1.95 7.10 3.61
N ASP A 84 3.11 7.73 3.59
CA ASP A 84 3.26 9.17 3.71
C ASP A 84 2.99 9.84 2.36
N CYS A 85 2.46 11.04 2.40
CA CYS A 85 2.17 11.80 1.21
C CYS A 85 3.46 12.11 0.44
N VAL A 86 3.50 11.76 -0.84
CA VAL A 86 4.69 11.95 -1.68
C VAL A 86 5.06 13.43 -1.91
N VAL A 87 4.15 14.35 -1.60
CA VAL A 87 4.32 15.79 -1.80
C VAL A 87 4.88 16.46 -0.55
N CYS A 88 4.21 16.31 0.60
CA CYS A 88 4.63 16.98 1.84
C CYS A 88 5.48 16.10 2.76
N GLN A 89 5.47 14.78 2.57
CA GLN A 89 6.16 13.79 3.42
C GLN A 89 5.84 13.92 4.93
N ASN A 90 4.74 14.58 5.27
CA ASN A 90 4.33 14.86 6.65
C ASN A 90 2.94 14.33 6.97
N GLY A 91 2.02 14.36 6.01
CA GLY A 91 0.66 13.86 6.19
C GLY A 91 0.50 12.44 5.64
N THR A 92 -0.24 11.59 6.35
CA THR A 92 -0.63 10.26 5.86
C THR A 92 -1.49 10.34 4.61
N VAL A 93 -1.26 9.46 3.63
CA VAL A 93 -2.10 9.39 2.44
C VAL A 93 -3.51 8.95 2.82
N ASN A 94 -4.49 9.63 2.24
CA ASN A 94 -5.90 9.32 2.47
C ASN A 94 -6.71 9.36 1.17
N TRP A 95 -6.15 9.81 0.05
CA TRP A 95 -6.91 10.06 -1.18
C TRP A 95 -6.56 9.12 -2.31
N VAL A 96 -7.58 8.54 -2.94
CA VAL A 96 -7.48 7.76 -4.19
C VAL A 96 -7.82 8.65 -5.37
N LEU A 97 -6.93 8.70 -6.38
CA LEU A 97 -7.09 9.55 -7.57
C LEU A 97 -7.58 8.74 -8.78
N LEU A 98 -8.78 9.00 -9.31
CA LEU A 98 -9.34 8.30 -10.47
C LEU A 98 -9.02 9.02 -11.79
N PRO A 99 -8.79 8.27 -12.89
CA PRO A 99 -8.95 6.83 -13.03
C PRO A 99 -7.71 6.00 -12.65
N CYS A 100 -6.57 6.64 -12.37
CA CYS A 100 -5.28 5.95 -12.18
C CYS A 100 -5.14 5.15 -10.87
N ARG A 101 -6.01 5.41 -9.91
CA ARG A 101 -6.11 4.77 -8.58
C ARG A 101 -4.90 4.91 -7.65
N HIS A 102 -3.97 5.83 -7.91
CA HIS A 102 -2.86 6.06 -6.98
C HIS A 102 -3.34 6.70 -5.67
N THR A 103 -2.80 6.21 -4.55
CA THR A 103 -3.00 6.75 -3.21
C THR A 103 -1.70 7.40 -2.73
N CYS A 104 -1.52 8.68 -3.05
CA CYS A 104 -0.24 9.38 -2.84
C CYS A 104 -0.38 10.76 -2.18
N LEU A 105 -1.62 11.19 -1.90
CA LEU A 105 -1.91 12.51 -1.35
C LEU A 105 -2.62 12.42 0.01
N CYS A 106 -2.21 13.29 0.94
CA CYS A 106 -2.93 13.53 2.20
C CYS A 106 -4.09 14.52 2.00
N ASP A 107 -4.90 14.74 3.04
CA ASP A 107 -6.06 15.65 3.02
C ASP A 107 -5.70 17.11 2.69
N GLY A 108 -4.50 17.55 3.07
CA GLY A 108 -4.00 18.88 2.75
C GLY A 108 -3.55 19.00 1.29
N CYS A 109 -2.80 18.03 0.80
CA CYS A 109 -2.18 18.12 -0.53
C CYS A 109 -3.18 17.89 -1.67
N VAL A 110 -4.22 17.07 -1.50
CA VAL A 110 -5.14 16.68 -2.59
C VAL A 110 -5.73 17.88 -3.35
N ARG A 111 -5.99 19.00 -2.67
CA ARG A 111 -6.66 20.18 -3.22
C ARG A 111 -5.81 20.95 -4.23
N TYR A 112 -4.50 20.73 -4.23
CA TYR A 112 -3.56 21.47 -5.08
C TYR A 112 -3.24 20.76 -6.40
N PHE A 113 -3.72 19.52 -6.60
CA PHE A 113 -3.32 18.69 -7.74
C PHE A 113 -4.51 18.28 -8.60
N GLN A 114 -4.52 18.73 -9.85
CA GLN A 114 -5.45 18.22 -10.90
C GLN A 114 -4.88 17.04 -11.69
N ARG A 115 -3.61 16.68 -11.45
CA ARG A 115 -2.94 15.53 -12.06
C ARG A 115 -2.27 14.70 -10.98
N CYS A 116 -2.29 13.38 -11.14
CA CYS A 116 -1.64 12.47 -10.21
C CYS A 116 -0.11 12.72 -10.17
N PRO A 117 0.51 12.96 -8.99
CA PRO A 117 1.96 13.12 -8.87
C PRO A 117 2.76 11.91 -9.38
N MET A 118 2.21 10.70 -9.27
CA MET A 118 2.88 9.45 -9.65
C MET A 118 2.90 9.23 -11.16
N CYS A 119 1.76 9.41 -11.84
CA CYS A 119 1.60 9.02 -13.25
C CYS A 119 1.20 10.16 -14.19
N ARG A 120 1.04 11.38 -13.67
CA ARG A 120 0.67 12.60 -14.41
C ARG A 120 -0.70 12.55 -15.10
N GLN A 121 -1.49 11.50 -14.85
CA GLN A 121 -2.85 11.37 -15.36
C GLN A 121 -3.76 12.44 -14.75
N PHE A 122 -4.65 13.01 -15.57
CA PHE A 122 -5.64 13.98 -15.09
C PHE A 122 -6.61 13.30 -14.10
N VAL A 123 -6.83 13.96 -12.97
CA VAL A 123 -7.71 13.47 -11.91
C VAL A 123 -9.14 13.87 -12.28
N GLN A 124 -9.96 12.87 -12.61
CA GLN A 124 -11.37 13.08 -12.94
C GLN A 124 -12.23 13.11 -11.68
N GLU A 125 -11.94 12.21 -10.74
CA GLU A 125 -12.65 12.06 -9.48
C GLU A 125 -11.66 11.63 -8.39
N SER A 126 -11.98 11.92 -7.13
CA SER A 126 -11.18 11.47 -5.99
C SER A 126 -12.05 11.25 -4.77
N PHE A 127 -11.70 10.27 -3.94
CA PHE A 127 -12.40 9.99 -2.68
C PHE A 127 -11.40 9.64 -1.56
N ALA A 128 -11.81 9.89 -0.33
CA ALA A 128 -11.04 9.57 0.87
C ALA A 128 -11.20 8.10 1.26
N LEU A 129 -10.13 7.46 1.71
CA LEU A 129 -10.12 6.07 2.19
C LEU A 129 -10.73 5.95 3.58
N ARG A 130 -10.43 6.91 4.47
CA ARG A 130 -10.98 6.98 5.82
C ARG A 130 -11.87 8.21 5.92
N SER A 131 -13.13 8.01 6.31
CA SER A 131 -14.05 9.13 6.60
C SER A 131 -13.81 9.61 8.03
N GLN A 132 -13.66 10.91 8.25
CA GLN A 132 -13.39 11.54 9.57
C GLN A 132 -14.52 11.36 10.63
N LYS A 133 -15.48 10.44 10.43
CA LYS A 133 -16.62 10.28 11.34
C LYS A 133 -16.34 9.41 12.59
N GLU A 134 -15.12 8.89 12.75
CA GLU A 134 -14.78 7.96 13.84
C GLU A 134 -13.73 8.47 14.84
N GLN A 135 -13.28 9.73 14.77
CA GLN A 135 -12.27 10.27 15.72
C GLN A 135 -12.80 11.21 16.81
N ASP A 136 -14.10 11.51 16.84
CA ASP A 136 -14.70 12.34 17.90
C ASP A 136 -15.14 11.54 19.15
N LYS A 137 -15.08 10.19 19.10
CA LYS A 137 -15.57 9.34 20.20
C LYS A 137 -14.51 9.02 21.27
N ASP A 138 -13.24 9.32 21.03
CA ASP A 138 -12.14 9.02 21.98
C ASP A 138 -11.72 10.23 22.84
N LYS A 139 -12.16 11.47 22.55
CA LYS A 139 -11.85 12.64 23.39
C LYS A 139 -12.84 12.91 24.52
N LEU A 140 -13.96 12.16 24.61
CA LEU A 140 -14.98 12.36 25.65
C LEU A 140 -14.90 11.37 26.82
N LYS A 141 -13.86 10.51 26.90
CA LYS A 141 -13.69 9.56 28.02
C LYS A 141 -12.61 9.97 29.05
N THR A 142 -12.13 11.22 29.04
CA THR A 142 -11.10 11.69 29.99
C THR A 142 -11.46 13.03 30.64
N LEU A 143 -12.74 13.26 30.93
CA LEU A 143 -13.18 14.24 31.92
C LEU A 143 -14.07 13.55 32.95
#